data_AF-A0A2U1QHC2-F1
#
_entry.id   AF-A0A2U1QHC2-F1
#
_cell.length_a   1.000
_cell.length_b   1.000
_cell.length_c   1.000
_cell.angle_alpha   90.00
_cell.angle_beta   90.00
_cell.angle_gamma   90.00
#
_symmetry.space_group_name_H-M   'P 1'
#
loop_
_entity.id
_entity.type
_entity.pdbx_description
1 polymer ?
#
loop_
_entity_poly.entity_id
_entity_poly.type
_entity_poly.pdbx_seq_one_letter_code
_entity_poly.pdbx_strand_id
1 'polypeptide(L)' 'MEDTFQPPFNSCVLDGNVASVMCSYNKVNGKPTCGDSALLKGVIWEEWKLNG' A
#
# COMPACT_ATOMS: atom_id res chain seq x y z
N MET A 1 -0.90 -2.73 12.09
CA MET A 1 -1.48 -2.15 10.84
C MET A 1 -1.60 -3.23 9.78
N GLU A 2 -0.56 -4.03 9.59
CA GLU A 2 -0.54 -5.20 8.69
C GLU A 2 -1.68 -6.18 8.92
N ASP A 3 -2.03 -6.52 10.16
CA ASP A 3 -3.08 -7.52 10.41
C ASP A 3 -4.52 -7.02 10.32
N THR A 4 -4.74 -5.71 10.14
CA THR A 4 -6.09 -5.13 10.29
C THR A 4 -6.48 -4.26 9.10
N PHE A 5 -5.60 -3.37 8.65
CA PHE A 5 -5.95 -2.36 7.64
C PHE A 5 -5.37 -2.66 6.27
N GLN A 6 -4.22 -3.34 6.22
CA GLN A 6 -3.54 -3.70 4.97
C GLN A 6 -4.07 -4.97 4.27
N PRO A 7 -4.66 -6.01 4.93
CA PRO A 7 -5.07 -7.24 4.27
C PRO A 7 -6.03 -7.05 3.09
N PRO A 8 -7.08 -6.20 3.16
CA PRO A 8 -7.98 -6.03 2.02
C PRO A 8 -7.28 -5.38 0.82
N PHE A 9 -6.32 -4.48 1.05
CA PHE A 9 -5.54 -3.89 -0.05
C PHE A 9 -4.54 -4.88 -0.63
N ASN A 10 -3.91 -5.70 0.21
CA ASN A 10 -3.00 -6.74 -0.23
C ASN A 10 -3.71 -7.75 -1.15
N SER A 11 -4.88 -8.26 -0.75
CA SER A 11 -5.70 -9.13 -1.62
C SER A 11 -6.12 -8.44 -2.92
N CYS A 12 -6.42 -7.15 -2.93
CA CYS A 12 -6.68 -6.44 -4.19
C CYS A 12 -5.46 -6.42 -5.13
N VAL A 13 -4.25 -6.31 -4.58
CA VAL A 13 -3.01 -6.33 -5.37
C VAL A 13 -2.68 -7.74 -5.85
N LEU A 14 -2.66 -8.73 -4.95
CA LEU A 14 -2.28 -10.11 -5.28
C LEU A 14 -3.36 -10.87 -6.05
N ASP A 15 -4.61 -10.83 -5.56
CA ASP A 15 -5.72 -11.60 -6.13
C ASP A 15 -6.46 -10.80 -7.22
N GLY A 16 -6.61 -9.49 -7.02
CA GLY A 16 -7.33 -8.59 -7.93
C GLY A 16 -6.49 -8.04 -9.09
N ASN A 17 -5.17 -8.21 -9.05
CA ASN A 17 -4.22 -7.72 -10.06
C ASN A 17 -4.49 -6.27 -10.48
N VAL A 18 -4.69 -5.39 -9.50
CA VAL A 18 -4.97 -3.96 -9.75
C VAL A 18 -3.75 -3.25 -10.32
N ALA A 19 -3.96 -2.30 -11.23
CA ALA A 19 -2.89 -1.52 -11.85
C ALA A 19 -2.41 -0.33 -11.00
N SER A 20 -3.16 0.05 -9.95
CA SER A 20 -2.82 1.23 -9.15
C SER A 20 -3.45 1.20 -7.77
N VAL A 21 -2.76 1.80 -6.79
CA VAL A 21 -3.23 2.02 -5.43
C VAL A 21 -3.12 3.51 -5.11
N MET A 22 -4.21 4.10 -4.63
CA MET A 22 -4.24 5.51 -4.23
C MET A 22 -3.83 5.66 -2.76
N CYS A 23 -2.92 6.59 -2.49
CA CYS A 23 -2.54 6.96 -1.14
C CYS A 23 -3.63 7.77 -0.43
N SER A 24 -3.75 7.62 0.89
CA SER A 24 -4.68 8.41 1.70
C SER A 24 -4.18 9.83 1.97
N TYR A 25 -5.09 10.72 2.38
CA TYR A 25 -4.74 12.09 2.79
C TYR A 25 -4.21 12.19 4.22
N ASN A 26 -4.52 11.21 5.08
CA ASN A 26 -4.09 11.24 6.47
C ASN A 26 -2.60 10.90 6.62
N LYS A 27 -2.09 11.19 7.81
CA LYS A 27 -0.76 10.76 8.21
C LYS A 27 -0.86 9.40 8.90
N VAL A 28 0.08 8.51 8.58
CA VAL A 28 0.32 7.26 9.29
C VAL A 28 1.66 7.40 9.99
N ASN A 29 1.69 7.16 11.30
CA ASN A 29 2.91 7.32 12.12
C ASN A 29 3.59 8.69 11.93
N GLY A 30 2.80 9.76 11.77
CA GLY A 30 3.28 11.13 11.57
C GLY A 30 3.75 11.47 10.16
N LYS A 31 3.80 10.50 9.24
CA LYS A 31 4.20 10.71 7.84
C LYS A 31 3.00 10.76 6.91
N PRO A 32 2.97 11.68 5.93
CA PRO A 32 1.94 11.66 4.91
C PRO A 32 2.08 10.38 4.07
N THR A 33 1.00 9.63 3.90
CA THR A 33 1.02 8.33 3.21
C THR A 33 1.48 8.42 1.76
N CYS A 34 1.15 9.51 1.05
CA CYS A 34 1.63 9.75 -0.32
C CYS A 34 3.14 10.06 -0.41
N GLY A 35 3.77 10.44 0.71
CA GLY A 35 5.19 10.73 0.81
C GLY A 35 5.98 9.69 1.60
N ASP A 36 5.35 8.60 2.03
CA ASP A 36 6.00 7.54 2.78
C ASP A 36 6.56 6.48 1.82
N SER A 37 7.86 6.60 1.52
CA SER A 37 8.55 5.67 0.62
C SER A 37 8.63 4.24 1.16
N ALA A 38 8.62 4.05 2.49
CA ALA A 38 8.62 2.72 3.08
C ALA A 38 7.28 2.02 2.82
N LEU A 39 6.16 2.75 2.93
CA LEU A 39 4.84 2.20 2.67
C LEU A 39 4.59 1.99 1.18
N LEU A 40 4.84 3.00 0.35
CA LEU A 40 4.57 2.89 -1.08
C LEU A 40 5.58 1.95 -1.73
N LYS A 41 6.86 2.30 -1.73
CA LYS A 41 7.87 1.53 -2.47
C LYS A 41 8.20 0.20 -1.80
N GLY A 42 8.39 0.19 -0.48
CA GLY A 42 8.73 -1.03 0.26
C GLY A 42 7.57 -2.04 0.27
N VAL A 43 6.44 -1.66 0.85
CA VAL A 43 5.33 -2.61 1.03
C VAL A 43 4.57 -2.84 -0.28
N ILE A 44 4.02 -1.79 -0.89
CA ILE A 44 3.08 -1.97 -2.03
C ILE A 44 3.82 -2.44 -3.30
N TRP A 45 4.96 -1.83 -3.65
CA TRP A 45 5.69 -2.19 -4.87
C TRP A 45 6.65 -3.38 -4.68
N GLU A 46 7.45 -3.41 -3.62
CA GLU A 46 8.47 -4.45 -3.46
C GLU A 46 7.93 -5.72 -2.78
N GLU A 47 7.13 -5.63 -1.73
CA GLU A 47 6.57 -6.81 -1.04
C GLU A 47 5.35 -7.38 -1.77
N TRP A 48 4.36 -6.53 -2.08
CA TRP A 48 3.10 -6.99 -2.72
C TRP A 48 3.20 -7.07 -4.24
N LYS A 49 4.33 -6.65 -4.83
CA LYS A 49 4.62 -6.77 -6.27
C LYS A 49 3.55 -6.12 -7.15
N LEU A 50 3.02 -4.95 -6.75
CA LEU A 50 2.12 -4.18 -7.60
C LEU A 50 2.78 -3.94 -8.97
N ASN A 51 2.14 -4.44 -10.02
CA ASN A 51 2.54 -4.22 -11.41
C ASN A 51 1.47 -3.35 -12.09
N GLY A 52 1.77 -2.05 -12.18
CA GLY A 52 0.94 -1.05 -12.83
C GLY A 52 1.56 -0.52 -14.10
#